data_AF-A0A7S3VUJ7-F1
#
_entry.id   AF-A0A7S3VUJ7-F1
#
_cell.length_a   1.000
_cell.length_b   1.000
_cell.length_c   1.000
_cell.angle_alpha   90.00
_cell.angle_beta   90.00
_cell.angle_gamma   90.00
#
_symmetry.space_group_name_H-M   'P 1'
#
loop_
_entity.id
_entity.type
_entity.pdbx_description
1 polymer ?
#
loop_
_entity_poly.entity_id
_entity_poly.type
_entity_poly.pdbx_seq_one_letter_code
_entity_poly.pdbx_strand_id
1 'polypeptide(L)'
;MFSRVSHPLDKDEQELLREVLGKLHPDHYKDHPSELQKNNEQLKVLNKYVEDLQTVGAPKPVKLDFSLIEGGAIKPVHVDLSRGGDLYPLFLAFGLIEPTSKAGTNLKKGDTGFWNSLRLEFERHFDKQGFRL
;
A
#
# COMPACT_ATOMS: atom_id res chain seq x y z
N MET A 1 -6.14 -34.71 7.86
CA MET A 1 -6.01 -33.90 6.63
C MET A 1 -6.23 -32.45 7.04
N PHE A 2 -5.17 -31.66 7.16
CA PHE A 2 -5.30 -30.25 7.52
C PHE A 2 -5.49 -29.43 6.25
N SER A 3 -6.71 -28.97 6.01
CA SER A 3 -7.00 -27.92 5.05
C SER A 3 -6.23 -26.67 5.46
N ARG A 4 -5.17 -26.32 4.71
CA ARG A 4 -4.56 -24.99 4.79
C ARG A 4 -5.60 -24.00 4.26
N VAL A 5 -6.42 -23.49 5.16
CA VAL A 5 -7.28 -22.34 4.89
C VAL A 5 -6.33 -21.18 4.63
N SER A 6 -6.26 -20.72 3.39
CA SER A 6 -5.66 -19.44 3.02
C SER A 6 -6.33 -18.39 3.89
N HIS A 7 -5.64 -17.95 4.94
CA HIS A 7 -6.14 -16.82 5.72
C HIS A 7 -5.90 -15.58 4.87
N PRO A 8 -6.97 -14.85 4.48
CA PRO A 8 -6.82 -13.51 3.92
C PRO A 8 -6.01 -12.65 4.91
N LEU A 9 -5.36 -11.59 4.44
CA LEU A 9 -4.71 -10.56 5.28
C LEU A 9 -5.53 -10.34 6.56
N ASP A 10 -4.87 -10.30 7.72
CA ASP A 10 -5.57 -10.08 8.99
C ASP A 10 -6.42 -8.81 8.84
N LYS A 11 -7.62 -8.78 9.40
CA LYS A 11 -8.57 -7.66 9.16
C LYS A 11 -7.91 -6.31 9.46
N ASP A 12 -7.06 -6.27 10.48
CA ASP A 12 -6.23 -5.13 10.84
C ASP A 12 -5.30 -4.68 9.70
N GLU A 13 -4.63 -5.60 9.00
CA GLU A 13 -3.74 -5.26 7.86
C GLU A 13 -4.53 -4.70 6.67
N GLN A 14 -5.74 -5.21 6.45
CA GLN A 14 -6.63 -4.74 5.40
C GLN A 14 -7.09 -3.30 5.66
N GLU A 15 -7.44 -3.00 6.91
CA GLU A 15 -7.82 -1.64 7.33
C GLU A 15 -6.62 -0.68 7.25
N LEU A 16 -5.43 -1.11 7.67
CA LEU A 16 -4.21 -0.32 7.53
C LEU A 16 -3.91 0.03 6.07
N LEU A 17 -4.05 -0.92 5.13
CA LEU A 17 -3.87 -0.64 3.70
C LEU A 17 -4.91 0.35 3.18
N ARG A 18 -6.17 0.25 3.63
CA ARG A 18 -7.22 1.22 3.28
C ARG A 18 -6.89 2.61 3.82
N GLU A 19 -6.34 2.70 5.02
CA GLU A 19 -5.90 3.97 5.61
C GLU A 19 -4.74 4.59 4.84
N VAL A 20 -3.72 3.81 4.44
CA VAL A 20 -2.62 4.28 3.58
C VAL A 20 -3.17 4.90 2.30
N LEU A 21 -4.07 4.17 1.65
CA LEU A 21 -4.73 4.59 0.42
C LEU A 21 -5.62 5.82 0.62
N GLY A 22 -6.35 5.89 1.73
CA GLY A 22 -7.14 7.06 2.11
C GLY A 22 -6.28 8.31 2.30
N LYS A 23 -5.10 8.18 2.93
CA LYS A 23 -4.13 9.29 3.06
C LYS A 23 -3.55 9.74 1.72
N LEU A 24 -3.46 8.84 0.73
CA LEU A 24 -3.01 9.13 -0.63
C LEU A 24 -4.15 9.52 -1.57
N HIS A 25 -5.35 9.78 -1.05
CA HIS A 25 -6.52 10.10 -1.87
C HIS A 25 -6.30 11.44 -2.61
N PRO A 26 -6.42 11.52 -3.96
CA PRO A 26 -6.27 12.74 -4.76
C PRO A 26 -7.07 13.96 -4.31
N ASP A 27 -8.15 13.76 -3.56
CA ASP A 27 -8.88 14.88 -2.94
C ASP A 27 -7.96 15.75 -2.06
N HIS A 28 -6.97 15.15 -1.39
CA HIS A 28 -5.96 15.86 -0.61
C HIS A 28 -4.94 16.63 -1.47
N TYR A 29 -4.87 16.34 -2.77
CA TYR A 29 -3.84 16.84 -3.69
C TYR A 29 -4.39 17.72 -4.81
N LYS A 30 -5.62 18.23 -4.67
CA LYS A 30 -6.24 19.15 -5.66
C LYS A 30 -5.34 20.34 -6.00
N ASP A 31 -4.67 20.90 -4.98
CA ASP A 31 -3.73 22.02 -5.12
C ASP A 31 -2.28 21.58 -5.40
N HIS A 32 -2.00 20.27 -5.38
CA HIS A 32 -0.66 19.69 -5.53
C HIS A 32 -0.63 18.51 -6.53
N PRO A 33 -1.01 18.72 -7.81
CA PRO A 33 -1.10 17.65 -8.81
C PRO A 33 0.23 16.96 -9.10
N SER A 34 1.37 17.66 -8.95
CA SER A 34 2.69 17.06 -9.12
C SER A 34 3.01 16.02 -8.03
N GLU A 35 2.57 16.25 -6.79
CA GLU A 35 2.79 15.31 -5.69
C GLU A 35 1.85 14.10 -5.82
N LEU A 36 0.61 14.33 -6.26
CA LEU A 36 -0.30 13.26 -6.63
C LEU A 36 0.30 12.36 -7.72
N GLN A 37 0.90 12.95 -8.76
CA GLN A 37 1.52 12.19 -9.83
C GLN A 37 2.67 11.32 -9.32
N LYS A 38 3.54 11.86 -8.45
CA LYS A 38 4.61 11.07 -7.82
C LYS A 38 4.05 9.91 -7.00
N ASN A 39 3.06 10.19 -6.14
CA ASN A 39 2.41 9.16 -5.34
C ASN A 39 1.79 8.06 -6.20
N ASN A 40 1.19 8.45 -7.32
CA ASN A 40 0.61 7.53 -8.28
C ASN A 40 1.67 6.61 -8.92
N GLU A 41 2.85 7.14 -9.24
CA GLU A 41 3.97 6.33 -9.71
C GLU A 41 4.48 5.38 -8.63
N GLN A 42 4.59 5.83 -7.38
CA GLN A 42 4.98 4.97 -6.26
C GLN A 42 3.94 3.88 -5.97
N LEU A 43 2.65 4.19 -6.04
CA LEU A 43 1.58 3.22 -5.89
C LEU A 43 1.64 2.13 -6.96
N LYS A 44 2.02 2.45 -8.20
CA LYS A 44 2.28 1.44 -9.24
C LYS A 44 3.46 0.54 -8.91
N VAL A 45 4.53 1.10 -8.33
CA VAL A 45 5.69 0.32 -7.87
C VAL A 45 5.28 -0.61 -6.73
N LEU A 46 4.48 -0.12 -5.77
CA LEU A 46 3.91 -0.93 -4.69
C LEU A 46 3.02 -2.05 -5.23
N ASN A 47 2.13 -1.74 -6.17
CA ASN A 47 1.27 -2.73 -6.82
C ASN A 47 2.09 -3.84 -7.48
N LYS A 48 3.11 -3.44 -8.26
CA LYS A 48 4.03 -4.40 -8.87
C LYS A 48 4.79 -5.24 -7.84
N TYR A 49 5.23 -4.64 -6.73
CA TYR A 49 5.90 -5.37 -5.65
C TYR A 49 4.98 -6.44 -5.04
N VAL A 50 3.70 -6.10 -4.79
CA VAL A 50 2.71 -7.06 -4.30
C VAL A 50 2.43 -8.16 -5.34
N GLU A 51 2.34 -7.81 -6.63
CA GLU A 51 2.18 -8.79 -7.72
C GLU A 51 3.39 -9.74 -7.82
N ASP A 52 4.62 -9.23 -7.75
CA ASP A 52 5.87 -10.03 -7.76
C ASP A 52 5.93 -10.97 -6.53
N LEU A 53 5.49 -10.51 -5.37
CA LEU A 53 5.36 -11.34 -4.17
C LEU A 53 4.34 -12.46 -4.35
N GLN A 54 3.22 -12.18 -5.01
CA GLN A 54 2.19 -13.19 -5.26
C GLN A 54 2.61 -14.22 -6.32
N THR A 55 3.26 -13.77 -7.38
CA THR A 55 3.65 -14.61 -8.53
C THR A 55 4.93 -15.39 -8.26
N VAL A 56 6.02 -14.70 -7.93
CA VAL A 56 7.37 -15.27 -7.78
C VAL A 56 7.63 -15.69 -6.33
N GLY A 57 6.96 -15.06 -5.35
CA GLY A 57 7.19 -15.32 -3.92
C GLY A 57 8.41 -14.61 -3.34
N ALA A 58 9.12 -13.83 -4.15
CA ALA A 58 10.34 -13.12 -3.76
C ALA A 58 10.47 -11.82 -4.58
N PRO A 59 9.73 -10.76 -4.21
CA PRO A 59 9.79 -9.49 -4.90
C PRO A 59 11.17 -8.85 -4.75
N LYS A 60 11.54 -7.98 -5.68
CA LYS A 60 12.75 -7.16 -5.53
C LYS A 60 12.53 -6.14 -4.42
N PRO A 61 13.57 -5.78 -3.66
CA PRO A 61 13.44 -4.70 -2.68
C PRO A 61 13.15 -3.40 -3.44
N VAL A 62 12.20 -2.63 -2.95
CA VAL A 62 11.79 -1.36 -3.55
C VAL A 62 11.77 -0.27 -2.51
N LYS A 63 12.16 0.93 -2.95
CA LYS A 63 12.05 2.15 -2.16
C LYS A 63 10.88 2.95 -2.71
N LEU A 64 9.99 3.35 -1.83
CA LEU A 64 8.81 4.13 -2.16
C LEU A 64 8.90 5.48 -1.46
N ASP A 65 8.68 6.54 -2.22
CA ASP A 65 8.78 7.92 -1.77
C ASP A 65 7.44 8.63 -1.96
N PHE A 66 6.60 8.57 -0.93
CA PHE A 66 5.30 9.21 -0.93
C PHE A 66 5.38 10.63 -0.36
N SER A 67 4.47 11.48 -0.78
CA SER A 67 4.27 12.82 -0.23
C SER A 67 2.87 12.90 0.37
N LEU A 68 2.74 13.07 1.69
CA LEU A 68 1.45 13.24 2.36
C LEU A 68 1.11 14.72 2.55
N ILE A 69 -0.17 15.07 2.41
CA ILE A 69 -0.65 16.39 2.79
C ILE A 69 -1.30 16.26 4.17
N GLU A 70 -0.57 16.67 5.22
CA GLU A 70 -1.10 16.73 6.60
C GLU A 70 -1.14 18.17 7.07
N GLY A 71 -2.31 18.67 7.47
CA GLY A 71 -2.48 20.04 7.98
C GLY A 71 -2.11 21.15 6.97
N GLY A 72 -2.19 20.87 5.66
CA GLY A 72 -1.82 21.81 4.60
C GLY A 72 -0.32 21.85 4.27
N ALA A 73 0.49 20.99 4.88
CA ALA A 73 1.92 20.86 4.57
C ALA A 73 2.22 19.54 3.85
N ILE A 74 3.13 19.59 2.88
CA ILE A 74 3.67 18.40 2.22
C ILE A 74 4.71 17.75 3.15
N LYS A 75 4.47 16.50 3.52
CA LYS A 75 5.32 15.69 4.38
C LYS A 75 5.84 14.50 3.58
N PRO A 76 7.16 14.39 3.35
CA PRO A 76 7.72 13.23 2.66
C PRO A 76 7.66 11.99 3.56
N VAL A 77 7.35 10.85 2.96
CA VAL A 77 7.21 9.54 3.58
C VAL A 77 8.04 8.55 2.79
N HIS A 78 9.11 8.08 3.41
CA HIS A 78 10.06 7.16 2.82
C HIS A 78 9.84 5.74 3.35
N VAL A 79 9.69 4.79 2.45
CA VAL A 79 9.42 3.38 2.78
C VAL A 79 10.40 2.50 2.04
N ASP A 80 11.05 1.59 2.77
CA ASP A 80 11.94 0.57 2.19
C ASP A 80 11.30 -0.80 2.38
N LEU A 81 10.81 -1.39 1.28
CA LEU A 81 10.22 -2.72 1.28
C LEU A 81 11.29 -3.75 0.95
N SER A 82 11.53 -4.68 1.87
CA SER A 82 12.50 -5.78 1.72
C SER A 82 11.97 -6.90 0.82
N ARG A 83 12.77 -7.90 0.46
CA ARG A 83 12.32 -9.05 -0.37
C ARG A 83 11.28 -9.98 0.26
N GLY A 84 10.89 -9.75 1.52
CA GLY A 84 10.07 -10.66 2.31
C GLY A 84 8.56 -10.51 2.16
N GLY A 85 8.07 -9.46 1.50
CA GLY A 85 6.64 -9.12 1.51
C GLY A 85 6.18 -8.42 2.80
N ASP A 86 7.12 -7.86 3.54
CA ASP A 86 6.85 -7.17 4.80
C ASP A 86 6.37 -5.74 4.53
N LEU A 87 5.11 -5.46 4.87
CA LEU A 87 4.48 -4.15 4.74
C LEU A 87 4.61 -3.32 6.03
N TYR A 88 5.25 -3.84 7.07
CA TYR A 88 5.49 -3.13 8.32
C TYR A 88 6.06 -1.72 8.12
N PRO A 89 7.15 -1.53 7.35
CA PRO A 89 7.73 -0.21 7.15
C PRO A 89 6.79 0.75 6.42
N LEU A 90 5.84 0.24 5.62
CA LEU A 90 4.81 1.08 4.99
C LEU A 90 3.90 1.68 6.07
N PHE A 91 3.31 0.84 6.92
CA PHE A 91 2.38 1.30 7.94
C PHE A 91 3.07 2.20 8.98
N LEU A 92 4.31 1.88 9.34
CA LEU A 92 5.12 2.68 10.25
C LEU A 92 5.37 4.08 9.66
N ALA A 93 5.77 4.17 8.40
CA ALA A 93 6.09 5.45 7.77
C ALA A 93 4.85 6.35 7.58
N PHE A 94 3.68 5.75 7.40
CA PHE A 94 2.39 6.47 7.36
C PHE A 94 1.84 6.82 8.76
N GLY A 95 2.51 6.37 9.82
CA GLY A 95 2.13 6.60 11.22
C GLY A 95 0.87 5.85 11.64
N LEU A 96 0.55 4.74 10.97
CA LEU A 96 -0.64 3.94 11.26
C LEU A 96 -0.39 2.90 12.36
N ILE A 97 0.88 2.55 12.59
CA ILE A 97 1.29 1.64 13.65
C ILE A 97 2.47 2.22 14.42
N GLU A 98 2.57 1.85 15.69
CA GLU A 98 3.73 2.19 16.53
C GLU A 98 4.90 1.22 16.28
N PRO A 99 6.16 1.65 16.45
CA PRO A 99 7.35 0.81 16.27
C PRO A 99 7.40 -0.41 17.21
N THR A 100 6.62 -0.40 18.28
CA THR A 100 6.46 -1.50 19.24
C THR A 100 5.38 -2.50 18.85
N SER A 101 4.61 -2.22 17.79
CA SER A 101 3.51 -3.07 17.36
C SER A 101 4.05 -4.37 16.76
N LYS A 102 3.70 -5.51 17.35
CA LYS A 102 4.05 -6.84 16.83
C LYS A 102 3.11 -7.28 15.70
N ALA A 103 2.58 -6.34 14.92
CA ALA A 103 1.73 -6.66 13.79
C ALA A 103 2.57 -7.44 12.77
N GLY A 104 2.25 -8.73 12.60
CA GLY A 104 2.90 -9.58 11.61
C GLY A 104 2.43 -9.22 10.22
N THR A 105 2.94 -8.13 9.65
CA THR A 105 2.44 -7.52 8.41
C THR A 105 3.04 -8.15 7.16
N ASN A 106 3.01 -9.49 7.09
CA ASN A 106 3.59 -10.23 5.99
C ASN A 106 2.48 -10.67 5.04
N LEU A 107 2.46 -10.08 3.85
CA LEU A 107 1.60 -10.51 2.75
C LEU A 107 1.89 -11.98 2.42
N LYS A 108 0.91 -12.86 2.65
CA LYS A 108 1.05 -14.28 2.33
C LYS A 108 0.76 -14.54 0.86
N LYS A 109 1.53 -15.45 0.27
CA LYS A 109 1.28 -15.96 -1.08
C LYS A 109 -0.13 -16.58 -1.15
N GLY A 110 -1.02 -15.98 -1.95
CA GLY A 110 -2.40 -16.43 -2.11
C GLY A 110 -3.48 -15.42 -1.71
N ASP A 111 -3.10 -14.26 -1.15
CA ASP A 111 -4.02 -13.17 -0.76
C ASP A 111 -4.49 -12.29 -1.94
N THR A 112 -4.77 -12.93 -3.08
CA THR A 112 -5.04 -12.23 -4.34
C THR A 112 -6.40 -11.53 -4.36
N GLY A 113 -7.38 -12.07 -3.62
CA GLY A 113 -8.74 -11.55 -3.59
C GLY A 113 -8.83 -10.15 -2.96
N PHE A 114 -8.13 -9.94 -1.84
CA PHE A 114 -8.18 -8.67 -1.14
C PHE A 114 -7.44 -7.57 -1.91
N TRP A 115 -6.18 -7.79 -2.29
CA TRP A 115 -5.40 -6.77 -2.99
C TRP A 115 -6.05 -6.35 -4.31
N ASN A 116 -6.59 -7.31 -5.06
CA ASN A 116 -7.29 -7.02 -6.30
C ASN A 116 -8.59 -6.25 -6.04
N SER A 117 -9.36 -6.62 -5.00
CA SER A 117 -10.56 -5.88 -4.61
C SER A 117 -10.25 -4.45 -4.15
N LEU A 118 -9.17 -4.26 -3.39
CA LEU A 118 -8.68 -2.96 -2.92
C LEU A 118 -8.23 -2.10 -4.10
N ARG A 119 -7.45 -2.66 -5.02
CA ARG A 119 -7.03 -2.01 -6.27
C ARG A 119 -8.23 -1.60 -7.10
N LEU A 120 -9.19 -2.49 -7.33
CA LEU A 120 -10.41 -2.21 -8.10
C LEU A 120 -11.28 -1.13 -7.44
N GLU A 121 -11.39 -1.13 -6.11
CA GLU A 121 -12.08 -0.09 -5.35
C GLU A 121 -11.37 1.25 -5.54
N PHE A 122 -10.05 1.26 -5.41
CA PHE A 122 -9.21 2.43 -5.57
C PHE A 122 -9.31 2.95 -7.02
N GLU A 123 -9.01 2.14 -8.02
CA GLU A 123 -9.17 2.50 -9.44
C GLU A 123 -10.57 3.03 -9.75
N ARG A 124 -11.66 2.45 -9.23
CA ARG A 124 -13.01 3.00 -9.44
C ARG A 124 -13.22 4.39 -8.81
N HIS A 125 -12.63 4.64 -7.64
CA HIS A 125 -12.71 5.94 -6.99
C HIS A 125 -11.84 7.00 -7.67
N PHE A 126 -10.77 6.60 -8.36
CA PHE A 126 -9.78 7.52 -8.93
C PHE A 126 -9.70 7.56 -10.46
N ASP A 127 -10.41 6.66 -11.17
CA ASP A 127 -10.53 6.66 -12.63
C ASP A 127 -11.10 7.98 -13.15
N LYS A 128 -12.02 8.60 -12.38
CA LYS A 128 -12.54 9.96 -12.66
C LYS A 128 -11.45 11.04 -12.69
N GLN A 129 -10.28 10.77 -12.13
CA GLN A 129 -9.13 11.69 -12.07
C GLN A 129 -7.93 11.17 -12.90
N GLY A 130 -8.13 10.15 -13.75
CA GLY A 130 -7.09 9.60 -14.63
C GLY A 130 -6.06 8.71 -13.93
N PHE A 131 -6.35 8.23 -12.72
CA PHE A 131 -5.47 7.33 -11.99
C PHE A 131 -5.72 5.87 -12.38
N ARG A 132 -4.64 5.11 -12.59
CA ARG A 132 -4.68 3.70 -12.96
C ARG A 132 -3.49 2.97 -12.33
N LEU A 133 -3.78 1.88 -11.62
CA LEU A 133 -2.78 1.05 -10.93
C LEU A 133 -2.28 -0.09 -11.80
#